data_AF-A9FDZ8-F1
#
_entry.id   AF-A9FDZ8-F1
#
_cell.length_a   1.000
_cell.length_b   1.000
_cell.length_c   1.000
_cell.angle_alpha   90.00
_cell.angle_beta   90.00
_cell.angle_gamma   90.00
#
_symmetry.space_group_name_H-M   'P 1'
#
loop_
_entity.id
_entity.type
_entity.pdbx_description
1 polymer ?
#
loop_
_entity_poly.entity_id
_entity_poly.type
_entity_poly.pdbx_seq_one_letter_code
_entity_poly.pdbx_strand_id
1 'polypeptide(L)'
;MNRPRLVAGALFLTGHLFALGCSAPKPEPEIASSASQSGYAERYPAELQATAASFGERDDLVKRATAQFAGYPDQLKKPDWKQVLDVIEQADAAGRSYDYVERVRAVDGAAAFFNDNKEDLTRKVSGAAQYVVKQKGCDVDVTGATAHALEDGVERQLEKYVRERSEAHRRIERYRASLGKENAATLEKQADAVSFVSYVVHIDMVEHKLRLRRMLEEIETIKKSIDEAVQAERAFQSSGNRTDEEKKASEARIEELGRSKAMLDSSATQAKQIDETMEERIAAAQKTYREAMDRLIATLRKNAGLPAEPREG
;
A
#
# COMPACT_ATOMS: atom_id res chain seq x y z
N MET A 1 -21.50 51.42 -46.63
CA MET A 1 -22.89 51.29 -47.14
C MET A 1 -23.28 49.83 -46.96
N ASN A 2 -23.99 49.55 -45.86
CA ASN A 2 -25.43 49.25 -45.80
C ASN A 2 -25.80 47.80 -46.19
N ARG A 3 -26.30 47.09 -45.16
CA ARG A 3 -26.93 45.75 -45.15
C ARG A 3 -28.09 45.64 -46.14
N PRO A 4 -28.56 44.40 -46.39
CA PRO A 4 -29.84 43.95 -45.81
C PRO A 4 -29.70 42.56 -45.11
N ARG A 5 -30.17 42.34 -43.87
CA ARG A 5 -31.55 42.00 -43.42
C ARG A 5 -32.11 40.74 -44.10
N LEU A 6 -32.06 39.59 -43.41
CA LEU A 6 -33.12 38.98 -42.56
C LEU A 6 -34.05 38.05 -43.37
N VAL A 7 -33.93 36.73 -43.15
CA VAL A 7 -35.08 35.80 -43.17
C VAL A 7 -34.87 34.76 -42.07
N ALA A 8 -35.84 34.71 -41.17
CA ALA A 8 -36.00 33.72 -40.12
C ALA A 8 -36.41 32.36 -40.70
N GLY A 9 -35.94 31.28 -40.09
CA GLY A 9 -36.35 29.92 -40.42
C GLY A 9 -35.94 28.97 -39.31
N ALA A 10 -36.70 28.96 -38.22
CA ALA A 10 -36.61 27.92 -37.20
C ALA A 10 -37.18 26.62 -37.79
N LEU A 11 -36.33 25.60 -37.95
CA LEU A 11 -36.77 24.22 -38.11
C LEU A 11 -36.17 23.40 -36.96
N PHE A 12 -37.06 23.05 -36.03
CA PHE A 12 -36.84 22.04 -35.02
C PHE A 12 -36.58 20.69 -35.71
N LEU A 13 -35.35 20.19 -35.63
CA LEU A 13 -35.07 18.76 -35.75
C LEU A 13 -34.61 18.26 -34.38
N THR A 14 -35.55 17.64 -33.67
CA THR A 14 -35.35 16.81 -32.48
C THR A 14 -34.57 15.55 -32.87
N GLY A 15 -33.27 15.69 -33.07
CA GLY A 15 -32.34 14.58 -33.15
C GLY A 15 -32.06 14.05 -31.74
N HIS A 16 -32.62 12.89 -31.41
CA HIS A 16 -32.23 12.11 -30.23
C HIS A 16 -30.76 11.67 -30.41
N LEU A 17 -29.84 12.49 -29.90
CA LEU A 17 -28.47 12.08 -29.62
C LEU A 17 -28.51 11.05 -28.49
N PHE A 18 -28.65 9.78 -28.85
CA PHE A 18 -28.14 8.70 -28.03
C PHE A 18 -26.63 8.90 -27.95
N ALA A 19 -26.19 9.60 -26.91
CA ALA A 19 -24.82 9.60 -26.46
C ALA A 19 -24.51 8.19 -25.94
N LEU A 20 -24.23 7.27 -26.86
CA LEU A 20 -23.38 6.13 -26.57
C LEU A 20 -22.02 6.75 -26.22
N GLY A 21 -21.81 7.00 -24.93
CA GLY A 21 -20.51 7.32 -24.38
C GLY A 21 -19.60 6.13 -24.64
N CYS A 22 -19.00 6.09 -25.83
CA CYS A 22 -17.85 5.26 -26.12
C CYS A 22 -16.74 5.71 -25.18
N SER A 23 -16.63 5.06 -24.02
CA SER A 23 -15.40 5.03 -23.25
C SER A 23 -14.39 4.25 -24.08
N ALA A 24 -13.78 4.92 -25.07
CA ALA A 24 -12.51 4.46 -25.58
C ALA A 24 -11.60 4.25 -24.35
N PRO A 25 -10.89 3.11 -24.23
CA PRO A 25 -9.93 2.94 -23.16
C PRO A 25 -9.00 4.15 -23.22
N LYS A 26 -8.96 4.91 -22.12
CA LYS A 26 -8.01 6.01 -22.00
C LYS A 26 -6.63 5.39 -22.22
N PRO A 27 -5.76 6.01 -23.04
CA PRO A 27 -4.42 5.48 -23.24
C PRO A 27 -3.78 5.24 -21.86
N GLU A 28 -3.43 3.99 -21.60
CA GLU A 28 -2.76 3.62 -20.36
C GLU A 28 -1.35 4.23 -20.38
N PRO A 29 -0.82 4.67 -19.22
CA PRO A 29 0.57 5.10 -19.15
C PRO A 29 1.50 3.99 -19.64
N GLU A 30 2.31 4.28 -20.66
CA GLU A 30 3.36 3.38 -21.10
C GLU A 30 4.55 3.48 -20.14
N ILE A 31 4.73 2.47 -19.29
CA ILE A 31 5.87 2.35 -18.39
C ILE A 31 6.86 1.36 -19.00
N ALA A 32 8.01 1.85 -19.45
CA ALA A 32 9.07 1.00 -19.98
C ALA A 32 9.73 0.18 -18.86
N SER A 33 10.01 -1.09 -19.11
CA SER A 33 10.77 -1.93 -18.18
C SER A 33 12.17 -1.35 -17.95
N SER A 34 12.60 -1.37 -16.70
CA SER A 34 13.98 -1.00 -16.32
C SER A 34 14.93 -2.18 -16.36
N ALA A 35 14.51 -3.35 -16.86
CA ALA A 35 15.30 -4.58 -16.88
C ALA A 35 16.65 -4.43 -17.59
N SER A 36 16.76 -3.49 -18.54
CA SER A 36 18.01 -3.17 -19.25
C SER A 36 18.99 -2.28 -18.48
N GLN A 37 18.60 -1.75 -17.31
CA GLN A 37 19.40 -0.81 -16.53
C GLN A 37 20.21 -1.56 -15.46
N SER A 38 21.52 -1.34 -15.41
CA SER A 38 22.43 -2.06 -14.50
C SER A 38 22.08 -1.89 -13.02
N GLY A 39 21.76 -0.66 -12.58
CA GLY A 39 21.38 -0.40 -11.20
C GLY A 39 20.07 -1.07 -10.78
N TYR A 40 19.14 -1.27 -11.72
CA TYR A 40 17.93 -2.06 -11.48
C TYR A 40 18.25 -3.56 -11.41
N ALA A 41 19.07 -4.05 -12.34
CA ALA A 41 19.47 -5.46 -12.40
C ALA A 41 20.28 -5.90 -11.17
N GLU A 42 21.09 -5.00 -10.60
CA GLU A 42 21.86 -5.22 -9.37
C GLU A 42 20.95 -5.52 -8.16
N ARG A 43 19.94 -4.69 -7.91
CA ARG A 43 19.03 -4.84 -6.76
C ARG A 43 17.91 -5.87 -6.98
N TYR A 44 17.73 -6.31 -8.22
CA TYR A 44 16.61 -7.13 -8.65
C TYR A 44 16.38 -8.42 -7.83
N PRO A 45 17.40 -9.25 -7.54
CA PRO A 45 17.18 -10.51 -6.83
C PRO A 45 16.66 -10.30 -5.40
N ALA A 46 17.11 -9.22 -4.74
CA ALA A 46 16.66 -8.85 -3.41
C ALA A 46 15.21 -8.32 -3.43
N GLU A 47 14.87 -7.47 -4.40
CA GLU A 47 13.48 -7.01 -4.59
C GLU A 47 12.52 -8.17 -4.90
N LEU A 48 12.96 -9.14 -5.71
CA LEU A 48 12.17 -10.33 -6.04
C LEU A 48 11.90 -11.17 -4.79
N GLN A 49 12.94 -11.41 -3.99
CA GLN A 49 12.81 -12.17 -2.74
C GLN A 49 11.93 -11.45 -1.72
N ALA A 50 12.10 -10.13 -1.56
CA ALA A 50 11.27 -9.32 -0.67
C ALA A 50 9.80 -9.35 -1.12
N THR A 51 9.54 -9.19 -2.43
CA THR A 51 8.17 -9.28 -2.98
C THR A 51 7.55 -10.65 -2.69
N ALA A 52 8.30 -11.73 -2.90
CA ALA A 52 7.85 -13.09 -2.64
C ALA A 52 7.55 -13.34 -1.14
N ALA A 53 8.46 -12.93 -0.25
CA ALA A 53 8.31 -13.07 1.20
C ALA A 53 7.11 -12.27 1.75
N SER A 54 6.91 -11.06 1.23
CA SER A 54 5.86 -10.14 1.67
C SER A 54 4.44 -10.69 1.45
N PHE A 55 4.26 -11.65 0.53
CA PHE A 55 2.98 -12.33 0.33
C PHE A 55 2.65 -13.26 1.50
N GLY A 56 3.65 -13.94 2.08
CA GLY A 56 3.46 -14.75 3.29
C GLY A 56 3.02 -13.91 4.48
N GLU A 57 3.62 -12.75 4.65
CA GLU A 57 3.30 -11.81 5.73
C GLU A 57 1.85 -11.31 5.65
N ARG A 58 1.35 -11.05 4.43
CA ARG A 58 -0.05 -10.65 4.17
C ARG A 58 -1.04 -11.75 4.56
N ASP A 59 -0.75 -12.98 4.17
CA ASP A 59 -1.59 -14.14 4.52
C ASP A 59 -1.67 -14.33 6.05
N ASP A 60 -0.54 -14.23 6.75
CA ASP A 60 -0.51 -14.30 8.21
C ASP A 60 -1.21 -13.11 8.88
N LEU A 61 -1.09 -11.91 8.30
CA LEU A 61 -1.80 -10.73 8.76
C LEU A 61 -3.31 -10.93 8.68
N VAL A 62 -3.82 -11.42 7.55
CA VAL A 62 -5.25 -11.70 7.35
C VAL A 62 -5.75 -12.69 8.39
N LYS A 63 -5.03 -13.80 8.61
CA LYS A 63 -5.41 -14.80 9.63
C LYS A 63 -5.47 -14.21 11.03
N ARG A 64 -4.43 -13.46 11.42
CA ARG A 64 -4.38 -12.83 12.76
C ARG A 64 -5.49 -11.80 12.94
N ALA A 65 -5.70 -10.94 11.96
CA ALA A 65 -6.66 -9.84 12.08
C ALA A 65 -8.11 -10.34 12.04
N THR A 66 -8.45 -11.26 11.13
CA THR A 66 -9.81 -11.85 11.05
C THR A 66 -10.16 -12.68 12.29
N ALA A 67 -9.19 -13.32 12.94
CA ALA A 67 -9.42 -14.02 14.20
C ALA A 67 -9.88 -13.06 15.33
N GLN A 68 -9.49 -11.79 15.28
CA GLN A 68 -9.88 -10.81 16.29
C GLN A 68 -11.34 -10.37 16.16
N PHE A 69 -11.95 -10.52 14.98
CA PHE A 69 -13.32 -10.04 14.72
C PHE A 69 -14.34 -10.63 15.70
N ALA A 70 -14.14 -11.88 16.12
CA ALA A 70 -15.03 -12.55 17.08
C ALA A 70 -15.09 -11.83 18.43
N GLY A 71 -14.02 -11.16 18.86
CA GLY A 71 -13.95 -10.43 20.13
C GLY A 71 -14.39 -8.96 20.04
N TYR A 72 -14.64 -8.43 18.84
CA TYR A 72 -14.98 -7.01 18.67
C TYR A 72 -16.24 -6.57 19.42
N PRO A 73 -17.35 -7.33 19.42
CA PRO A 73 -18.55 -6.94 20.18
C PRO A 73 -18.28 -6.80 21.69
N ASP A 74 -17.48 -7.69 22.27
CA ASP A 74 -17.23 -7.73 23.72
C ASP A 74 -16.34 -6.56 24.21
N GLN A 75 -15.66 -5.88 23.30
CA GLN A 75 -14.83 -4.71 23.61
C GLN A 75 -15.65 -3.41 23.76
N LEU A 76 -16.93 -3.41 23.39
CA LEU A 76 -17.79 -2.24 23.41
C LEU A 76 -18.70 -2.22 24.66
N LYS A 77 -18.78 -1.07 25.33
CA LYS A 77 -19.55 -0.88 26.56
C LYS A 77 -20.94 -0.34 26.25
N LYS A 78 -21.90 -1.26 26.06
CA LYS A 78 -23.32 -0.97 25.79
C LYS A 78 -23.52 0.09 24.67
N PRO A 79 -22.93 -0.11 23.48
CA PRO A 79 -23.06 0.84 22.39
C PRO A 79 -24.47 0.80 21.78
N ASP A 80 -24.79 1.78 20.92
CA ASP A 80 -25.88 1.62 19.96
C ASP A 80 -25.45 0.62 18.87
N TRP A 81 -25.94 -0.62 18.98
CA TRP A 81 -25.56 -1.71 18.08
C TRP A 81 -25.92 -1.49 16.62
N LYS A 82 -26.92 -0.65 16.31
CA LYS A 82 -27.24 -0.30 14.92
C LYS A 82 -26.16 0.59 14.32
N GLN A 83 -25.62 1.51 15.12
CA GLN A 83 -24.52 2.38 14.69
C GLN A 83 -23.21 1.60 14.55
N VAL A 84 -22.94 0.66 15.47
CA VAL A 84 -21.76 -0.21 15.37
C VAL A 84 -21.83 -1.05 14.09
N LEU A 85 -22.98 -1.67 13.81
CA LEU A 85 -23.20 -2.44 12.58
C LEU A 85 -22.92 -1.60 11.33
N ASP A 86 -23.55 -0.43 11.23
CA ASP A 86 -23.39 0.48 10.10
C ASP A 86 -21.93 0.90 9.92
N VAL A 87 -21.21 1.24 11.00
CA VAL A 87 -19.78 1.60 10.92
C VAL A 87 -18.92 0.43 10.40
N ILE A 88 -19.18 -0.80 10.85
CA ILE A 88 -18.42 -1.98 10.42
C ILE A 88 -18.70 -2.30 8.94
N GLU A 89 -19.95 -2.20 8.49
CA GLU A 89 -20.31 -2.35 7.07
C GLU A 89 -19.64 -1.26 6.20
N GLN A 90 -19.64 -0.01 6.66
CA GLN A 90 -18.93 1.08 5.97
C GLN A 90 -17.41 0.87 5.96
N ALA A 91 -16.84 0.27 7.01
CA ALA A 91 -15.41 -0.01 7.08
C ALA A 91 -14.99 -1.04 6.03
N ASP A 92 -15.76 -2.13 5.89
CA ASP A 92 -15.52 -3.13 4.84
C ASP A 92 -15.68 -2.53 3.43
N ALA A 93 -16.72 -1.74 3.20
CA ALA A 93 -16.93 -1.05 1.93
C ALA A 93 -15.78 -0.06 1.63
N ALA A 94 -15.32 0.68 2.64
CA ALA A 94 -14.22 1.63 2.50
C ALA A 94 -12.92 0.95 2.06
N GLY A 95 -12.59 -0.21 2.63
CA GLY A 95 -11.37 -0.96 2.28
C GLY A 95 -11.24 -1.34 0.80
N ARG A 96 -12.38 -1.43 0.10
CA ARG A 96 -12.46 -1.73 -1.34
C ARG A 96 -12.68 -0.48 -2.21
N SER A 97 -12.87 0.68 -1.59
CA SER A 97 -13.14 1.92 -2.30
C SER A 97 -11.88 2.52 -2.91
N TYR A 98 -12.01 3.12 -4.09
CA TYR A 98 -10.88 3.74 -4.78
C TYR A 98 -10.18 4.82 -3.95
N ASP A 99 -10.93 5.71 -3.26
CA ASP A 99 -10.34 6.79 -2.46
C ASP A 99 -9.53 6.23 -1.28
N TYR A 100 -9.98 5.16 -0.63
CA TYR A 100 -9.21 4.51 0.43
C TYR A 100 -7.95 3.83 -0.10
N VAL A 101 -8.06 3.06 -1.20
CA VAL A 101 -6.94 2.37 -1.83
C VAL A 101 -5.81 3.35 -2.20
N GLU A 102 -6.15 4.48 -2.82
CA GLU A 102 -5.18 5.51 -3.18
C GLU A 102 -4.49 6.12 -1.95
N ARG A 103 -5.20 6.27 -0.83
CA ARG A 103 -4.58 6.77 0.42
C ARG A 103 -3.66 5.75 1.04
N VAL A 104 -4.05 4.47 1.08
CA VAL A 104 -3.18 3.42 1.60
C VAL A 104 -1.91 3.34 0.77
N ARG A 105 -1.99 3.35 -0.56
CA ARG A 105 -0.81 3.41 -1.44
C ARG A 105 0.10 4.60 -1.17
N ALA A 106 -0.46 5.79 -0.99
CA ALA A 106 0.30 6.98 -0.66
C ALA A 106 1.00 6.86 0.71
N VAL A 107 0.30 6.29 1.70
CA VAL A 107 0.86 6.03 3.03
C VAL A 107 1.94 4.96 3.01
N ASP A 108 1.74 3.86 2.29
CA ASP A 108 2.73 2.79 2.15
C ASP A 108 4.02 3.34 1.54
N GLY A 109 3.92 4.19 0.50
CA GLY A 109 5.08 4.86 -0.09
C GLY A 109 5.78 5.82 0.88
N ALA A 110 5.02 6.60 1.64
CA ALA A 110 5.59 7.52 2.63
C ALA A 110 6.23 6.79 3.82
N ALA A 111 5.62 5.70 4.29
CA ALA A 111 6.13 4.84 5.34
C ALA A 111 7.41 4.13 4.89
N ALA A 112 7.44 3.59 3.67
CA ALA A 112 8.64 2.99 3.10
C ALA A 112 9.80 3.99 3.06
N PHE A 113 9.57 5.19 2.50
CA PHE A 113 10.58 6.25 2.49
C PHE A 113 11.07 6.61 3.89
N PHE A 114 10.16 6.79 4.85
CA PHE A 114 10.53 7.13 6.21
C PHE A 114 11.37 6.02 6.86
N ASN A 115 10.98 4.76 6.70
CA ASN A 115 11.70 3.62 7.26
C ASN A 115 13.10 3.47 6.64
N ASP A 116 13.22 3.59 5.32
CA ASP A 116 14.51 3.54 4.62
C ASP A 116 15.48 4.64 5.07
N ASN A 117 14.94 5.77 5.53
CA ASN A 117 15.72 6.94 5.94
C ASN A 117 15.66 7.19 7.46
N LYS A 118 15.09 6.27 8.23
CA LYS A 118 14.72 6.50 9.65
C LYS A 118 15.92 6.88 10.50
N GLU A 119 17.03 6.15 10.37
CA GLU A 119 18.24 6.41 11.14
C GLU A 119 18.85 7.77 10.82
N ASP A 120 18.92 8.15 9.54
CA ASP A 120 19.48 9.43 9.13
C ASP A 120 18.58 10.61 9.56
N LEU A 121 17.27 10.47 9.38
CA LEU A 121 16.28 11.47 9.79
C LEU A 121 16.29 11.66 11.30
N THR A 122 16.20 10.58 12.07
CA THR A 122 16.23 10.63 13.54
C THR A 122 17.55 11.23 14.04
N ARG A 123 18.70 10.81 13.49
CA ARG A 123 20.01 11.39 13.84
C ARG A 123 20.07 12.90 13.58
N LYS A 124 19.59 13.36 12.43
CA LYS A 124 19.59 14.80 12.09
C LYS A 124 18.65 15.60 12.99
N VAL A 125 17.42 15.13 13.19
CA VAL A 125 16.41 15.83 14.00
C VAL A 125 16.83 15.84 15.48
N SER A 126 17.22 14.70 16.03
CA SER A 126 17.70 14.58 17.40
C SER A 126 18.98 15.37 17.63
N GLY A 127 19.91 15.38 16.67
CA GLY A 127 21.13 16.20 16.73
C GLY A 127 20.84 17.70 16.78
N ALA A 128 19.90 18.17 15.94
CA ALA A 128 19.46 19.56 15.94
C ALA A 128 18.77 19.96 17.27
N ALA A 129 17.90 19.09 17.80
CA ALA A 129 17.26 19.31 19.10
C ALA A 129 18.28 19.36 20.23
N GLN A 130 19.21 18.41 20.28
CA GLN A 130 20.27 18.36 21.29
C GLN A 130 21.17 19.60 21.23
N TYR A 131 21.47 20.09 20.02
CA TYR A 131 22.25 21.31 19.82
C TYR A 131 21.55 22.53 20.45
N VAL A 132 20.26 22.71 20.19
CA VAL A 132 19.47 23.82 20.75
C VAL A 132 19.38 23.74 22.27
N VAL A 133 19.21 22.54 22.84
CA VAL A 133 19.19 22.31 24.29
C VAL A 133 20.52 22.72 24.93
N LYS A 134 21.65 22.27 24.36
CA LYS A 134 22.99 22.66 24.83
C LYS A 134 23.24 24.15 24.71
N GLN A 135 22.80 24.79 23.62
CA GLN A 135 22.95 26.24 23.42
C GLN A 135 22.21 27.05 24.50
N LYS A 136 21.11 26.52 25.04
CA LYS A 136 20.36 27.13 26.15
C LYS A 136 20.93 26.81 27.54
N GLY A 137 22.08 26.14 27.62
CA GLY A 137 22.73 25.79 28.88
C GLY A 137 22.06 24.63 29.62
N CYS A 138 21.19 23.86 28.96
CA CYS A 138 20.59 22.68 29.54
C CYS A 138 21.46 21.44 29.26
N ASP A 139 21.78 20.68 30.31
CA ASP A 139 22.54 19.43 30.21
C ASP A 139 21.62 18.22 30.34
N VAL A 140 20.65 18.14 29.41
CA VAL A 140 19.71 17.01 29.31
C VAL A 140 19.87 16.39 27.93
N ASP A 141 19.95 15.05 27.88
CA ASP A 141 19.90 14.30 26.63
C ASP A 141 18.44 14.16 26.18
N VAL A 142 18.12 14.73 25.02
CA VAL A 142 16.76 14.69 24.44
C VAL A 142 16.69 13.82 23.19
N THR A 143 17.78 13.14 22.82
CA THR A 143 17.89 12.44 21.53
C THR A 143 16.87 11.31 21.40
N GLY A 144 16.71 10.48 22.44
CA GLY A 144 15.73 9.39 22.46
C GLY A 144 14.29 9.89 22.44
N ALA A 145 13.97 10.90 23.24
CA ALA A 145 12.64 11.51 23.27
C ALA A 145 12.26 12.15 21.92
N THR A 146 13.23 12.79 21.26
CA THR A 146 13.03 13.42 19.95
C THR A 146 12.82 12.37 18.85
N ALA A 147 13.61 11.29 18.86
CA ALA A 147 13.46 10.20 17.90
C ALA A 147 12.08 9.53 18.04
N HIS A 148 11.66 9.25 19.27
CA HIS A 148 10.33 8.68 19.54
C HIS A 148 9.20 9.62 19.11
N ALA A 149 9.31 10.93 19.40
CA ALA A 149 8.30 11.91 19.01
C ALA A 149 8.20 12.08 17.48
N LEU A 150 9.32 11.96 16.76
CA LEU A 150 9.32 11.98 15.30
C LEU A 150 8.58 10.75 14.74
N GLU A 151 8.89 9.56 15.24
CA GLU A 151 8.25 8.32 14.83
C GLU A 151 6.74 8.34 15.10
N ASP A 152 6.33 8.61 16.34
CA ASP A 152 4.91 8.70 16.73
C ASP A 152 4.18 9.80 15.94
N GLY A 153 4.84 10.93 15.68
CA GLY A 153 4.28 12.02 14.88
C GLY A 153 4.02 11.62 13.43
N VAL A 154 4.96 10.90 12.80
CA VAL A 154 4.80 10.38 11.44
C VAL A 154 3.70 9.33 11.39
N GLU A 155 3.73 8.34 12.29
CA GLU A 155 2.73 7.26 12.34
C GLU A 155 1.30 7.82 12.50
N ARG A 156 1.08 8.73 13.45
CA ARG A 156 -0.24 9.34 13.65
C ARG A 156 -0.70 10.17 12.47
N GLN A 157 0.23 10.85 11.79
CA GLN A 157 -0.12 11.66 10.63
C GLN A 157 -0.52 10.79 9.44
N LEU A 158 0.17 9.66 9.23
CA LEU A 158 -0.17 8.67 8.22
C LEU A 158 -1.51 8.00 8.52
N GLU A 159 -1.74 7.58 9.77
CA GLU A 159 -3.01 7.01 10.21
C GLU A 159 -4.17 7.98 9.98
N LYS A 160 -4.02 9.24 10.40
CA LYS A 160 -5.01 10.29 10.16
C LYS A 160 -5.32 10.47 8.67
N TYR A 161 -4.29 10.44 7.82
CA TYR A 161 -4.43 10.63 6.37
C TYR A 161 -5.28 9.54 5.71
N VAL A 162 -5.18 8.29 6.16
CA VAL A 162 -6.06 7.19 5.71
C VAL A 162 -7.48 7.38 6.25
N ARG A 163 -7.61 7.66 7.56
CA ARG A 163 -8.90 7.81 8.23
C ARG A 163 -9.78 8.90 7.62
N GLU A 164 -9.19 10.01 7.18
CA GLU A 164 -9.91 11.12 6.54
C GLU A 164 -10.74 10.69 5.31
N ARG A 165 -10.37 9.59 4.65
CA ARG A 165 -11.09 9.06 3.48
C ARG A 165 -11.93 7.82 3.73
N SER A 166 -11.99 7.35 4.97
CA SER A 166 -12.87 6.25 5.36
C SER A 166 -14.24 6.77 5.78
N GLU A 167 -15.31 6.26 5.16
CA GLU A 167 -16.67 6.65 5.54
C GLU A 167 -17.04 6.14 6.95
N ALA A 168 -16.47 5.02 7.38
CA ALA A 168 -16.61 4.52 8.74
C ALA A 168 -16.19 5.59 9.78
N HIS A 169 -15.04 6.23 9.57
CA HIS A 169 -14.54 7.29 10.46
C HIS A 169 -15.43 8.54 10.45
N ARG A 170 -15.98 8.93 9.29
CA ARG A 170 -16.94 10.05 9.23
C ARG A 170 -18.21 9.74 10.02
N ARG A 171 -18.67 8.48 10.00
CA ARG A 171 -19.83 8.06 10.79
C ARG A 171 -19.53 8.02 12.28
N ILE A 172 -18.37 7.50 12.69
CA ILE A 172 -17.95 7.54 14.08
C ILE A 172 -17.90 8.98 14.60
N GLU A 173 -17.31 9.91 13.84
CA GLU A 173 -17.26 11.33 14.23
C GLU A 173 -18.67 11.91 14.42
N ARG A 174 -19.58 11.64 13.46
CA ARG A 174 -20.98 12.11 13.54
C ARG A 174 -21.71 11.62 14.79
N TYR A 175 -21.43 10.39 15.22
CA TYR A 175 -22.09 9.77 16.37
C TYR A 175 -21.22 9.72 17.63
N ARG A 176 -20.09 10.45 17.66
CA ARG A 176 -19.13 10.36 18.77
C ARG A 176 -19.74 10.68 20.13
N ALA A 177 -20.65 11.66 20.18
CA ALA A 177 -21.35 12.03 21.41
C ALA A 177 -22.26 10.90 21.93
N SER A 178 -22.99 10.22 21.04
CA SER A 178 -23.89 9.11 21.42
C SER A 178 -23.14 7.80 21.69
N LEU A 179 -22.02 7.56 21.01
CA LEU A 179 -21.16 6.40 21.26
C LEU A 179 -20.45 6.53 22.60
N GLY A 180 -20.08 7.76 22.99
CA GLY A 180 -19.20 8.02 24.12
C GLY A 180 -17.74 7.80 23.75
N LYS A 181 -16.84 8.48 24.48
CA LYS A 181 -15.39 8.53 24.18
C LYS A 181 -14.76 7.14 24.05
N GLU A 182 -15.13 6.22 24.93
CA GLU A 182 -14.54 4.88 24.98
C GLU A 182 -14.97 4.01 23.79
N ASN A 183 -16.28 3.92 23.52
CA ASN A 183 -16.75 3.14 22.38
C ASN A 183 -16.31 3.74 21.05
N ALA A 184 -16.27 5.07 20.93
CA ALA A 184 -15.78 5.73 19.71
C ALA A 184 -14.32 5.34 19.43
N ALA A 185 -13.42 5.44 20.42
CA ALA A 185 -12.02 5.08 20.27
C ALA A 185 -11.81 3.59 19.97
N THR A 186 -12.60 2.70 20.60
CA THR A 186 -12.56 1.25 20.30
C THR A 186 -13.06 0.99 18.87
N LEU A 187 -14.15 1.63 18.47
CA LEU A 187 -14.75 1.44 17.15
C LEU A 187 -13.89 2.00 16.02
N GLU A 188 -13.14 3.09 16.25
CA GLU A 188 -12.14 3.61 15.31
C GLU A 188 -11.10 2.53 14.97
N LYS A 189 -10.54 1.87 15.99
CA LYS A 189 -9.56 0.79 15.81
C LYS A 189 -10.14 -0.43 15.09
N GLN A 190 -11.37 -0.81 15.43
CA GLN A 190 -12.07 -1.90 14.76
C GLN A 190 -12.35 -1.56 13.29
N ALA A 191 -12.78 -0.33 13.00
CA ALA A 191 -13.00 0.15 11.64
C ALA A 191 -11.71 0.17 10.83
N ASP A 192 -10.59 0.65 11.39
CA ASP A 192 -9.29 0.61 10.72
C ASP A 192 -8.87 -0.82 10.37
N ALA A 193 -9.01 -1.76 11.33
CA ALA A 193 -8.67 -3.14 11.11
C ALA A 193 -9.54 -3.78 10.02
N VAL A 194 -10.86 -3.56 10.04
CA VAL A 194 -11.78 -4.09 9.01
C VAL A 194 -11.46 -3.50 7.64
N SER A 195 -11.32 -2.18 7.53
CA SER A 195 -10.97 -1.51 6.26
C SER A 195 -9.64 -2.00 5.71
N PHE A 196 -8.61 -2.12 6.56
CA PHE A 196 -7.29 -2.57 6.13
C PHE A 196 -7.29 -4.05 5.71
N VAL A 197 -7.93 -4.95 6.46
CA VAL A 197 -7.99 -6.37 6.07
C VAL A 197 -8.81 -6.54 4.78
N SER A 198 -9.91 -5.81 4.62
CA SER A 198 -10.70 -5.80 3.38
C SER A 198 -9.84 -5.36 2.19
N TYR A 199 -9.06 -4.28 2.34
CA TYR A 199 -8.06 -3.84 1.36
C TYR A 199 -7.06 -4.94 1.04
N VAL A 200 -6.48 -5.58 2.06
CA VAL A 200 -5.44 -6.59 1.87
C VAL A 200 -5.94 -7.77 1.02
N VAL A 201 -7.08 -8.37 1.38
CA VAL A 201 -7.58 -9.59 0.73
C VAL A 201 -8.15 -9.35 -0.67
N HIS A 202 -8.68 -8.15 -0.92
CA HIS A 202 -9.36 -7.84 -2.18
C HIS A 202 -8.47 -7.11 -3.19
N ILE A 203 -7.47 -6.36 -2.74
CA ILE A 203 -6.66 -5.47 -3.58
C ILE A 203 -5.18 -5.84 -3.47
N ASP A 204 -4.58 -5.65 -2.29
CA ASP A 204 -3.12 -5.71 -2.10
C ASP A 204 -2.51 -7.08 -2.47
N MET A 205 -3.12 -8.18 -2.02
CA MET A 205 -2.63 -9.52 -2.35
C MET A 205 -2.69 -9.81 -3.86
N VAL A 206 -3.70 -9.28 -4.55
CA VAL A 206 -3.85 -9.44 -6.01
C VAL A 206 -2.78 -8.62 -6.73
N GLU A 207 -2.54 -7.39 -6.30
CA GLU A 207 -1.49 -6.53 -6.84
C GLU A 207 -0.10 -7.12 -6.65
N HIS A 208 0.16 -7.73 -5.49
CA HIS A 208 1.41 -8.44 -5.23
C HIS A 208 1.59 -9.65 -6.14
N LYS A 209 0.53 -10.42 -6.41
CA LYS A 209 0.58 -11.50 -7.41
C LYS A 209 0.97 -10.97 -8.79
N LEU A 210 0.31 -9.89 -9.25
CA LEU A 210 0.60 -9.30 -10.56
C LEU A 210 2.02 -8.72 -10.62
N ARG A 211 2.50 -8.11 -9.54
CA ARG A 211 3.89 -7.63 -9.43
C ARG A 211 4.87 -8.79 -9.51
N LEU A 212 4.68 -9.86 -8.74
CA LEU A 212 5.58 -11.01 -8.73
C LEU A 212 5.67 -11.66 -10.12
N ARG A 213 4.54 -11.87 -10.80
CA ARG A 213 4.51 -12.43 -12.16
C ARG A 213 5.27 -11.58 -13.16
N ARG A 214 5.05 -10.26 -13.15
CA ARG A 214 5.82 -9.33 -13.98
C ARG A 214 7.32 -9.43 -13.72
N MET A 215 7.72 -9.55 -12.45
CA MET A 215 9.12 -9.76 -12.12
C MET A 215 9.63 -11.13 -12.62
N LEU A 216 8.83 -12.18 -12.54
CA LEU A 216 9.23 -13.48 -13.11
C LEU A 216 9.45 -13.42 -14.63
N GLU A 217 8.70 -12.56 -15.34
CA GLU A 217 8.86 -12.35 -16.79
C GLU A 217 10.17 -11.61 -17.16
N GLU A 218 10.70 -10.77 -16.28
CA GLU A 218 11.90 -9.97 -16.55
C GLU A 218 13.23 -10.71 -16.31
N ILE A 219 13.21 -11.89 -15.67
CA ILE A 219 14.42 -12.61 -15.21
C ILE A 219 15.50 -12.76 -16.29
N GLU A 220 15.12 -13.21 -17.49
CA GLU A 220 16.11 -13.45 -18.57
C GLU A 220 16.73 -12.14 -19.07
N THR A 221 15.96 -11.05 -19.10
CA THR A 221 16.47 -9.73 -19.46
C THR A 221 17.43 -9.23 -18.38
N ILE A 222 17.07 -9.39 -17.10
CA ILE A 222 17.94 -9.04 -15.97
C ILE A 222 19.26 -9.79 -16.03
N LYS A 223 19.24 -11.10 -16.29
CA LYS A 223 20.45 -11.92 -16.42
C LYS A 223 21.37 -11.39 -17.51
N LYS A 224 20.81 -11.06 -18.67
CA LYS A 224 21.55 -10.45 -19.78
C LYS A 224 22.12 -9.08 -19.40
N SER A 225 21.34 -8.24 -18.74
CA SER A 225 21.77 -6.89 -18.35
C SER A 225 22.84 -6.89 -17.27
N ILE A 226 22.84 -7.86 -16.37
CA ILE A 226 23.97 -8.08 -15.45
C ILE A 226 25.25 -8.42 -16.25
N ASP A 227 25.16 -9.33 -17.23
CA ASP A 227 26.30 -9.71 -18.05
C ASP A 227 26.85 -8.55 -18.89
N GLU A 228 25.97 -7.77 -19.50
CA GLU A 228 26.32 -6.56 -20.25
C GLU A 228 26.96 -5.49 -19.35
N ALA A 229 26.43 -5.29 -18.13
CA ALA A 229 26.97 -4.34 -17.18
C ALA A 229 28.37 -4.74 -16.70
N VAL A 230 28.60 -6.03 -16.42
CA VAL A 230 29.95 -6.54 -16.06
C VAL A 230 30.93 -6.33 -17.21
N GLN A 231 30.51 -6.57 -18.46
CA GLN A 231 31.36 -6.30 -19.63
C GLN A 231 31.67 -4.81 -19.79
N ALA A 232 30.67 -3.94 -19.60
CA ALA A 232 30.84 -2.50 -19.67
C ALA A 232 31.83 -1.98 -18.61
N GLU A 233 31.75 -2.48 -17.37
CA GLU A 233 32.69 -2.12 -16.30
C GLU A 233 34.12 -2.61 -16.60
N ARG A 234 34.29 -3.83 -17.14
CA ARG A 234 35.61 -4.32 -17.58
C ARG A 234 36.18 -3.47 -18.72
N ALA A 235 35.34 -3.05 -19.67
CA ALA A 235 35.74 -2.13 -20.73
C ALA A 235 36.13 -0.76 -20.16
N PHE A 236 35.37 -0.24 -19.18
CA PHE A 236 35.69 1.00 -18.47
C PHE A 236 37.08 0.92 -17.81
N GLN A 237 37.39 -0.16 -17.09
CA GLN A 237 38.69 -0.36 -16.44
C GLN A 237 39.87 -0.45 -17.41
N SER A 238 39.66 -1.05 -18.59
CA SER A 238 40.69 -1.24 -19.62
C SER A 238 40.88 -0.02 -20.52
N SER A 239 40.01 0.99 -20.44
CA SER A 239 40.23 2.28 -21.11
C SER A 239 41.41 3.04 -20.46
N GLY A 240 42.27 3.66 -21.28
CA GLY A 240 43.39 4.46 -20.77
C GLY A 240 42.92 5.66 -19.94
N ASN A 241 43.74 6.10 -18.98
CA ASN A 241 43.51 7.25 -18.09
C ASN A 241 42.49 7.07 -16.94
N ARG A 242 42.34 5.86 -16.37
CA ARG A 242 41.56 5.65 -15.14
C ARG A 242 42.40 5.78 -13.88
N THR A 243 41.88 6.54 -12.93
CA THR A 243 42.40 6.63 -11.55
C THR A 243 42.22 5.31 -10.81
N ASP A 244 42.99 5.11 -9.74
CA ASP A 244 42.87 3.91 -8.91
C ASP A 244 41.53 3.88 -8.18
N GLU A 245 41.00 5.03 -7.79
CA GLU A 245 39.69 5.18 -7.18
C GLU A 245 38.56 4.77 -8.14
N GLU A 246 38.61 5.18 -9.41
CA GLU A 246 37.64 4.78 -10.43
C GLU A 246 37.66 3.27 -10.69
N LYS A 247 38.86 2.68 -10.77
CA LYS A 247 39.01 1.22 -10.94
C LYS A 247 38.45 0.47 -9.73
N LYS A 248 38.76 0.91 -8.51
CA LYS A 248 38.23 0.31 -7.28
C LYS A 248 36.70 0.40 -7.21
N ALA A 249 36.12 1.54 -7.57
CA ALA A 249 34.66 1.69 -7.62
C ALA A 249 34.02 0.79 -8.69
N SER A 250 34.68 0.64 -9.84
CA SER A 250 34.25 -0.28 -10.90
C SER A 250 34.32 -1.75 -10.46
N GLU A 251 35.40 -2.15 -9.79
CA GLU A 251 35.57 -3.50 -9.26
C GLU A 251 34.48 -3.83 -8.22
N ALA A 252 34.14 -2.89 -7.34
CA ALA A 252 33.03 -3.05 -6.40
C ALA A 252 31.68 -3.27 -7.10
N ARG A 253 31.40 -2.55 -8.20
CA ARG A 253 30.19 -2.76 -9.00
C ARG A 253 30.17 -4.13 -9.69
N ILE A 254 31.31 -4.58 -10.22
CA ILE A 254 31.42 -5.94 -10.81
C ILE A 254 31.16 -7.01 -9.75
N GLU A 255 31.69 -6.84 -8.54
CA GLU A 255 31.48 -7.78 -7.44
C GLU A 255 30.00 -7.84 -7.04
N GLU A 256 29.34 -6.69 -6.87
CA GLU A 256 27.92 -6.63 -6.53
C GLU A 256 27.06 -7.28 -7.62
N LEU A 257 27.28 -6.92 -8.90
CA LEU A 257 26.62 -7.57 -10.04
C LEU A 257 26.84 -9.09 -10.07
N GLY A 258 28.05 -9.55 -9.72
CA GLY A 258 28.37 -10.96 -9.58
C GLY A 258 27.57 -11.65 -8.48
N ARG A 259 27.43 -11.00 -7.31
CA ARG A 259 26.58 -11.47 -6.20
C ARG A 259 25.11 -11.53 -6.61
N SER A 260 24.59 -10.48 -7.25
CA SER A 260 23.22 -10.44 -7.76
C SER A 260 22.96 -11.57 -8.75
N LYS A 261 23.87 -11.82 -9.69
CA LYS A 261 23.74 -12.93 -10.64
C LYS A 261 23.69 -14.29 -9.94
N ALA A 262 24.55 -14.50 -8.95
CA ALA A 262 24.60 -15.75 -8.19
C ALA A 262 23.31 -16.01 -7.40
N MET A 263 22.65 -14.95 -6.92
CA MET A 263 21.38 -15.06 -6.19
C MET A 263 20.17 -15.25 -7.12
N LEU A 264 20.21 -14.71 -8.34
CA LEU A 264 19.07 -14.59 -9.25
C LEU A 264 18.33 -15.92 -9.48
N ASP A 265 19.04 -16.99 -9.84
CA ASP A 265 18.40 -18.28 -10.15
C ASP A 265 17.69 -18.89 -8.92
N SER A 266 18.27 -18.71 -7.72
CA SER A 266 17.67 -19.17 -6.47
C SER A 266 16.45 -18.35 -6.06
N SER A 267 16.51 -17.01 -6.19
CA SER A 267 15.38 -16.12 -5.95
C SER A 267 14.24 -16.38 -6.93
N ALA A 268 14.57 -16.60 -8.21
CA ALA A 268 13.60 -16.97 -9.24
C ALA A 268 12.88 -18.28 -8.92
N THR A 269 13.62 -19.29 -8.47
CA THR A 269 13.04 -20.59 -8.09
C THR A 269 12.08 -20.45 -6.92
N GLN A 270 12.47 -19.73 -5.87
CA GLN A 270 11.61 -19.49 -4.70
C GLN A 270 10.36 -18.68 -5.07
N ALA A 271 10.52 -17.63 -5.88
CA ALA A 271 9.41 -16.81 -6.34
C ALA A 271 8.40 -17.61 -7.18
N LYS A 272 8.87 -18.51 -8.06
CA LYS A 272 7.99 -19.41 -8.85
C LYS A 272 7.18 -20.35 -7.94
N GLN A 273 7.83 -20.97 -6.96
CA GLN A 273 7.14 -21.84 -5.99
C GLN A 273 6.05 -21.09 -5.21
N ILE A 274 6.28 -19.82 -4.88
CA ILE A 274 5.26 -18.99 -4.23
C ILE A 274 4.12 -18.69 -5.23
N ASP A 275 4.43 -18.24 -6.45
CA ASP A 275 3.42 -17.89 -7.48
C ASP A 275 2.44 -19.03 -7.76
N GLU A 276 2.91 -20.28 -7.81
CA GLU A 276 2.10 -21.49 -8.00
C GLU A 276 0.95 -21.61 -6.99
N THR A 277 1.12 -21.08 -5.77
CA THR A 277 0.15 -21.17 -4.68
C THR A 277 -0.60 -19.86 -4.40
N MET A 278 -0.22 -18.74 -5.03
CA MET A 278 -0.78 -17.43 -4.68
C MET A 278 -2.29 -17.34 -4.94
N GLU A 279 -2.78 -17.95 -6.03
CA GLU A 279 -4.21 -17.88 -6.38
C GLU A 279 -5.09 -18.61 -5.37
N GLU A 280 -4.71 -19.83 -5.00
CA GLU A 280 -5.40 -20.60 -3.97
C GLU A 280 -5.36 -19.87 -2.61
N ARG A 281 -4.20 -19.32 -2.24
CA ARG A 281 -4.04 -18.58 -0.99
C ARG A 281 -4.86 -17.28 -0.96
N ILE A 282 -4.95 -16.55 -2.07
CA ILE A 282 -5.84 -15.37 -2.19
C ILE A 282 -7.30 -15.80 -2.00
N ALA A 283 -7.74 -16.86 -2.68
CA ALA A 283 -9.12 -17.35 -2.55
C ALA A 283 -9.42 -17.80 -1.11
N ALA A 284 -8.47 -18.48 -0.45
CA ALA A 284 -8.58 -18.90 0.94
C ALA A 284 -8.62 -17.70 1.91
N ALA A 285 -7.79 -16.68 1.71
CA ALA A 285 -7.77 -15.46 2.50
C ALA A 285 -9.10 -14.69 2.37
N GLN A 286 -9.60 -14.53 1.14
CA GLN A 286 -10.91 -13.92 0.88
C GLN A 286 -12.06 -14.71 1.51
N LYS A 287 -12.03 -16.04 1.45
CA LYS A 287 -13.03 -16.89 2.11
C LYS A 287 -12.97 -16.71 3.64
N THR A 288 -11.78 -16.76 4.22
CA THR A 288 -11.57 -16.60 5.67
C THR A 288 -12.09 -15.25 6.15
N TYR A 289 -11.79 -14.18 5.40
CA TYR A 289 -12.30 -12.84 5.65
C TYR A 289 -13.83 -12.79 5.60
N ARG A 290 -14.44 -13.27 4.51
CA ARG A 290 -15.91 -13.29 4.37
C ARG A 290 -16.59 -14.03 5.53
N GLU A 291 -16.13 -15.23 5.86
CA GLU A 291 -16.73 -15.99 6.96
C GLU A 291 -16.56 -15.30 8.32
N ALA A 292 -15.43 -14.65 8.57
CA ALA A 292 -15.22 -13.87 9.79
C ALA A 292 -16.14 -12.64 9.84
N MET A 293 -16.28 -11.93 8.72
CA MET A 293 -17.15 -10.77 8.59
C MET A 293 -18.62 -11.15 8.73
N ASP A 294 -19.09 -12.22 8.09
CA ASP A 294 -20.46 -12.72 8.19
C ASP A 294 -20.82 -13.05 9.65
N ARG A 295 -19.89 -13.69 10.38
CA ARG A 295 -20.07 -13.99 11.81
C ARG A 295 -20.14 -12.73 12.66
N LEU A 296 -19.28 -11.74 12.38
CA LEU A 296 -19.29 -10.45 13.06
C LEU A 296 -20.62 -9.72 12.81
N ILE A 297 -21.03 -9.57 11.55
CA ILE A 297 -22.28 -8.92 11.15
C ILE A 297 -23.49 -9.63 11.75
N ALA A 298 -23.56 -10.96 11.72
CA ALA A 298 -24.64 -11.71 12.34
C ALA A 298 -24.74 -11.44 13.85
N THR A 299 -23.60 -11.34 14.53
CA THR A 299 -23.55 -11.02 15.98
C THR A 299 -24.02 -9.59 16.24
N LEU A 300 -23.57 -8.61 15.45
CA LEU A 300 -23.98 -7.21 15.59
C LEU A 300 -25.47 -7.02 15.31
N ARG A 301 -26.01 -7.69 14.28
CA ARG A 301 -27.45 -7.68 13.97
C ARG A 301 -28.29 -8.27 15.09
N LYS A 302 -27.85 -9.41 15.66
CA LYS A 302 -28.49 -10.01 16.84
C LYS A 302 -28.51 -9.03 18.01
N ASN A 303 -27.39 -8.39 18.30
CA ASN A 303 -27.30 -7.40 19.39
C ASN A 303 -28.18 -6.15 19.12
N ALA A 304 -28.37 -5.80 17.85
CA ALA A 304 -29.24 -4.70 17.41
C ALA A 304 -30.74 -5.06 17.36
N GLY A 305 -31.11 -6.33 17.61
CA GLY A 305 -32.50 -6.80 17.47
C GLY A 305 -32.99 -6.82 16.02
N LEU A 306 -32.08 -6.92 15.05
CA LEU A 306 -32.38 -6.98 13.62
C LEU A 306 -32.48 -8.44 13.15
N PRO A 307 -33.29 -8.74 12.11
CA PRO A 307 -33.34 -10.08 11.53
C PRO A 307 -31.99 -10.45 10.92
N ALA A 308 -31.69 -11.75 10.82
CA ALA A 308 -30.54 -12.23 10.06
C ALA A 308 -30.62 -11.77 8.59
N GLU A 309 -29.49 -11.52 7.94
CA GLU A 309 -29.50 -11.24 6.51
C GLU A 309 -30.00 -12.45 5.71
N PRO A 310 -30.68 -12.22 4.57
CA PRO A 310 -30.88 -13.26 3.59
C PRO A 310 -29.50 -13.70 3.10
N ARG A 311 -29.16 -14.99 3.19
CA ARG A 311 -27.96 -15.52 2.53
C ARG A 311 -28.20 -15.41 1.03
N GLU A 312 -27.53 -14.50 0.35
CA GLU A 312 -27.42 -14.57 -1.12
C GLU A 312 -26.65 -15.86 -1.45
N GLY A 313 -27.29 -16.72 -2.24
CA GLY A 313 -26.79 -18.05 -2.62
C GLY A 313 -25.84 -18.02 -3.80
#